data_AF-O34774-F1
#
_entry.id   AF-O34774-F1
#
_cell.length_a   1.000
_cell.length_b   1.000
_cell.length_c   1.000
_cell.angle_alpha   90.00
_cell.angle_beta   90.00
_cell.angle_gamma   90.00
#
_symmetry.space_group_name_H-M   'P 1'
#
loop_
_entity.id
_entity.type
_entity.pdbx_description
1 polymer ?
#
loop_
_entity_poly.entity_id
_entity_poly.type
_entity_poly.pdbx_seq_one_letter_code
_entity_poly.pdbx_strand_id
1 'polypeptide(L)'
;MELLDIWNWIQQNGILTAVITGIVALLFNQRQKSIERFYSQSGETLEKILEPMYYSLKEIKNEEDENHKMVLIEKFFEEYSGKKGKLSKLRNILLIDQILNTEDCFREYILNKNSENRKKLFYKMRMLDQAVNKEYRSIFVTLNKNYNWYKVLFRTNYILSAVFVFVRWFKETLAFFVGASAFAFIPLLYDKYLGEQVLGNWLEVNKLIFGLSCSALYIFWIIHYFLLKDTMQRKDEISLFQEWFDKTKLGKWTNKNVWGKIGNWNVERRARRVRNDEDV
;
A
#
# COMPACT_ATOMS: atom_id res chain seq x y z
N MET A 1 -14.09 -34.54 -20.60
CA MET A 1 -13.21 -33.83 -21.55
C MET A 1 -11.79 -34.06 -21.07
N GLU A 2 -11.00 -34.79 -21.85
CA GLU A 2 -9.61 -35.06 -21.50
C GLU A 2 -8.77 -33.79 -21.75
N LEU A 3 -7.63 -33.63 -21.07
CA LEU A 3 -6.73 -32.48 -21.28
C LEU A 3 -6.38 -32.25 -22.77
N LEU A 4 -6.42 -33.31 -23.58
CA LEU A 4 -6.20 -33.28 -25.02
C LEU A 4 -7.27 -32.47 -25.78
N ASP A 5 -8.54 -32.57 -25.40
CA ASP A 5 -9.64 -31.87 -26.07
C ASP A 5 -9.54 -30.35 -25.85
N ILE A 6 -9.15 -29.94 -24.64
CA ILE A 6 -8.91 -28.54 -24.28
C ILE A 6 -7.74 -27.98 -25.09
N TRP A 7 -6.65 -28.75 -25.21
CA TRP A 7 -5.48 -28.35 -25.99
C TRP A 7 -5.82 -28.18 -27.48
N ASN A 8 -6.59 -29.12 -28.05
CA ASN A 8 -7.04 -29.04 -29.44
C ASN A 8 -7.95 -27.83 -29.68
N TRP A 9 -8.86 -27.53 -28.74
CA TRP A 9 -9.71 -26.34 -28.82
C TRP A 9 -8.90 -25.04 -28.76
N ILE A 10 -7.87 -24.97 -27.91
CA ILE A 10 -6.94 -23.83 -27.83
C ILE A 10 -6.17 -23.66 -29.14
N GLN A 11 -5.66 -24.75 -29.72
CA GLN A 11 -4.97 -24.71 -31.01
C GLN A 11 -5.91 -24.27 -32.14
N GLN A 12 -7.14 -24.79 -32.19
CA GLN A 12 -8.14 -24.41 -33.19
C GLN A 12 -8.58 -22.94 -33.06
N ASN A 13 -8.67 -22.43 -31.82
CA ASN A 13 -9.06 -21.05 -31.52
C ASN A 13 -7.86 -20.15 -31.19
N GLY A 14 -6.68 -20.44 -31.75
CA GLY A 14 -5.43 -19.73 -31.49
C GLY A 14 -5.52 -18.22 -31.71
N ILE A 15 -6.34 -17.77 -32.66
CA ILE A 15 -6.58 -16.34 -32.92
C ILE A 15 -7.34 -15.70 -31.75
N LEU A 16 -8.39 -16.35 -31.26
CA LEU A 16 -9.21 -15.83 -30.16
C LEU A 16 -8.41 -15.77 -28.86
N THR A 17 -7.60 -16.79 -28.58
CA THR A 17 -6.67 -16.78 -27.44
C THR A 17 -5.64 -15.66 -27.58
N ALA A 18 -5.02 -15.47 -28.74
CA ALA A 18 -4.08 -14.38 -29.00
C ALA A 18 -4.71 -12.99 -28.81
N VAL A 19 -5.95 -12.78 -29.29
CA VAL A 19 -6.69 -11.52 -29.11
C VAL A 19 -6.96 -11.26 -27.63
N ILE A 20 -7.45 -12.26 -26.89
CA ILE A 20 -7.71 -12.13 -25.45
C ILE A 20 -6.41 -11.82 -24.70
N THR A 21 -5.33 -12.56 -24.97
CA THR A 21 -4.01 -12.33 -24.36
C THR A 21 -3.50 -10.93 -24.68
N GLY A 22 -3.68 -10.45 -25.92
CA GLY A 22 -3.32 -9.09 -26.32
C GLY A 22 -4.09 -8.02 -25.56
N ILE A 23 -5.42 -8.14 -25.44
CA ILE A 23 -6.27 -7.22 -24.68
C ILE A 23 -5.85 -7.19 -23.20
N VAL A 24 -5.65 -8.37 -22.60
CA VAL A 24 -5.20 -8.51 -21.21
C VAL A 24 -3.85 -7.82 -21.02
N ALA A 25 -2.88 -8.08 -21.90
CA ALA A 25 -1.56 -7.44 -21.85
C ALA A 25 -1.65 -5.91 -21.97
N LEU A 26 -2.51 -5.38 -22.84
CA LEU A 26 -2.74 -3.93 -22.98
C LEU A 26 -3.33 -3.32 -21.71
N LEU A 27 -4.35 -3.96 -21.11
CA LEU A 27 -4.96 -3.50 -19.87
C LEU A 27 -3.96 -3.51 -18.70
N PHE A 28 -3.16 -4.57 -18.59
CA PHE A 28 -2.09 -4.65 -17.59
C PHE A 28 -1.03 -3.58 -17.79
N ASN A 29 -0.57 -3.35 -19.03
CA ASN A 29 0.41 -2.31 -19.33
C ASN A 29 -0.14 -0.90 -19.04
N GLN A 30 -1.39 -0.62 -19.39
CA GLN A 30 -2.03 0.67 -19.08
C GLN A 30 -2.15 0.90 -17.57
N ARG A 31 -2.55 -0.14 -16.82
CA ARG A 31 -2.62 -0.10 -15.36
C ARG A 31 -1.24 0.10 -14.73
N GLN A 32 -0.22 -0.59 -15.23
CA GLN A 32 1.15 -0.44 -14.74
C GLN A 32 1.65 0.99 -14.96
N LYS A 33 1.44 1.54 -16.17
CA LYS A 33 1.79 2.94 -16.49
C LYS A 33 1.06 3.95 -15.62
N SER A 34 -0.24 3.75 -15.33
CA SER A 34 -0.99 4.66 -14.47
C SER A 34 -0.49 4.63 -13.02
N ILE A 35 -0.14 3.44 -12.53
CA ILE A 35 0.47 3.25 -11.22
C ILE A 35 1.84 3.92 -11.15
N GLU A 36 2.73 3.69 -12.13
CA GLU A 36 4.06 4.31 -12.18
C GLU A 36 3.97 5.84 -12.22
N ARG A 37 3.06 6.40 -13.03
CA ARG A 37 2.80 7.84 -13.04
C ARG A 37 2.33 8.35 -11.69
N PHE A 38 1.44 7.63 -11.02
CA PHE A 38 1.00 7.99 -9.67
C PHE A 38 2.18 8.01 -8.68
N TYR A 39 3.01 6.96 -8.65
CA TYR A 39 4.19 6.91 -7.76
C TYR A 39 5.19 8.03 -8.06
N SER A 40 5.49 8.28 -9.34
CA SER A 40 6.40 9.36 -9.73
C SER A 40 5.87 10.74 -9.35
N GLN A 41 4.59 11.02 -9.62
CA GLN A 41 3.97 12.30 -9.26
C GLN A 41 3.86 12.49 -7.74
N SER A 42 3.43 11.45 -7.01
CA SER A 42 3.35 11.51 -5.56
C SER A 42 4.73 11.66 -4.91
N GLY A 43 5.76 11.02 -5.48
CA GLY A 43 7.15 11.20 -5.06
C GLY A 43 7.61 12.65 -5.24
N GLU A 44 7.35 13.24 -6.42
CA GLU A 44 7.68 14.64 -6.68
C GLU A 44 6.93 15.59 -5.73
N THR A 45 5.63 15.38 -5.51
CA THR A 45 4.83 16.18 -4.58
C THR A 45 5.33 16.05 -3.14
N LEU A 46 5.74 14.84 -2.74
CA LEU A 46 6.30 14.58 -1.42
C LEU A 46 7.59 15.38 -1.22
N GLU A 47 8.58 15.17 -2.09
CA GLU A 47 9.93 15.74 -1.97
C GLU A 47 9.94 17.26 -2.18
N LYS A 48 9.21 17.79 -3.17
CA LYS A 48 9.32 19.21 -3.54
C LYS A 48 8.36 20.13 -2.79
N ILE A 49 7.33 19.59 -2.13
CA ILE A 49 6.27 20.42 -1.54
C ILE A 49 5.96 19.97 -0.12
N LEU A 50 5.48 18.74 0.08
CA LEU A 50 4.98 18.31 1.39
C LEU A 50 6.11 18.18 2.42
N GLU A 51 7.27 17.70 2.02
CA GLU A 51 8.42 17.54 2.91
C GLU A 51 8.98 18.90 3.36
N PRO A 52 9.32 19.85 2.46
CA PRO A 52 9.65 21.21 2.86
C PRO A 52 8.58 21.86 3.75
N MET A 53 7.30 21.75 3.36
CA MET A 53 6.19 22.33 4.11
C MET A 53 6.06 21.72 5.51
N TYR A 54 6.25 20.41 5.63
CA TYR A 54 6.26 19.70 6.90
C TYR A 54 7.38 20.19 7.82
N TYR A 55 8.60 20.35 7.29
CA TYR A 55 9.72 20.84 8.08
C TYR A 55 9.58 22.32 8.47
N SER A 56 9.09 23.18 7.56
CA SER A 56 8.79 24.59 7.88
C SER A 56 7.73 24.72 8.98
N LEU A 57 6.66 23.92 8.94
CA LEU A 57 5.64 23.91 10.00
C LEU A 57 6.19 23.38 11.33
N LYS A 58 7.08 22.40 11.29
CA LYS A 58 7.76 21.88 12.48
C LYS A 58 8.66 22.93 13.12
N GLU A 59 9.36 23.72 12.30
CA GLU A 59 10.17 24.86 12.76
C GLU A 59 9.29 25.91 13.45
N ILE A 60 8.21 26.36 12.79
CA ILE A 60 7.23 27.30 13.37
C ILE A 60 6.66 26.78 14.70
N LYS A 61 6.35 25.49 14.77
CA LYS A 61 5.78 24.87 15.96
C LYS A 61 6.74 24.90 17.15
N ASN A 62 8.01 24.58 16.90
CA ASN A 62 9.04 24.47 17.91
C ASN A 62 9.61 25.83 18.35
N GLU A 63 9.37 26.90 17.58
CA GLU A 63 9.77 28.25 17.97
C GLU A 63 8.97 28.74 19.18
N GLU A 64 9.69 29.18 20.21
CA GLU A 64 9.15 29.67 21.47
C GLU A 64 8.96 31.19 21.45
N ASP A 65 9.86 31.93 20.78
CA ASP A 65 9.74 33.38 20.64
C ASP A 65 8.57 33.73 19.71
N GLU A 66 7.54 34.37 20.26
CA GLU A 66 6.36 34.79 19.50
C GLU A 66 6.70 35.69 18.32
N ASN A 67 7.67 36.59 18.45
CA ASN A 67 8.04 37.50 17.36
C ASN A 67 8.73 36.75 16.22
N HIS A 68 9.70 35.90 16.56
CA HIS A 68 10.38 35.07 15.56
C HIS A 68 9.41 34.08 14.90
N LYS A 69 8.48 33.51 15.67
CA LYS A 69 7.42 32.63 15.16
C LYS A 69 6.54 33.31 14.12
N MET A 70 6.20 34.58 14.31
CA MET A 70 5.44 35.35 13.32
C MET A 70 6.23 35.57 12.03
N VAL A 71 7.54 35.84 12.12
CA VAL A 71 8.43 35.96 10.94
C VAL A 71 8.49 34.63 10.17
N LEU A 72 8.54 33.49 10.86
CA LEU A 72 8.51 32.17 10.22
C LEU A 72 7.17 31.88 9.52
N ILE A 73 6.04 32.29 10.13
CA ILE A 73 4.71 32.17 9.52
C ILE A 73 4.61 33.02 8.25
N GLU A 74 5.14 34.25 8.28
CA GLU A 74 5.19 35.12 7.11
C GLU A 74 5.97 34.48 5.96
N LYS A 75 7.20 34.00 6.23
CA LYS A 75 8.02 33.27 5.25
C LYS A 75 7.32 32.04 4.68
N PHE A 76 6.58 31.30 5.52
CA PHE A 76 5.82 30.14 5.08
C PHE A 76 4.77 30.51 4.03
N PHE A 77 3.99 31.57 4.25
CA PHE A 77 2.97 31.99 3.28
C PHE A 77 3.56 32.64 2.03
N GLU A 78 4.69 33.36 2.15
CA GLU A 78 5.45 33.84 1.00
C GLU A 78 5.90 32.68 0.09
N GLU A 79 6.37 31.59 0.69
CA GLU A 79 6.86 30.44 -0.07
C GLU A 79 5.74 29.63 -0.74
N TYR A 80 4.65 29.37 -0.02
CA TYR A 80 3.61 28.42 -0.43
C TYR A 80 2.36 29.06 -1.01
N SER A 81 1.95 30.26 -0.58
CA SER A 81 0.77 30.91 -1.14
C SER A 81 1.06 31.80 -2.35
N GLY A 82 2.19 32.54 -2.31
CA GLY A 82 2.57 33.46 -3.39
C GLY A 82 2.71 32.81 -4.77
N LYS A 83 2.87 31.49 -4.82
CA LYS A 83 3.01 30.71 -6.06
C LYS A 83 1.82 29.76 -6.22
N LYS A 84 0.70 30.25 -6.79
CA LYS A 84 -0.49 29.43 -7.14
C LYS A 84 -0.15 28.07 -7.79
N GLY A 85 0.96 28.01 -8.54
CA GLY A 85 1.44 26.77 -9.18
C GLY A 85 2.07 25.71 -8.26
N LYS A 86 2.55 26.06 -7.06
CA LYS A 86 3.07 25.08 -6.09
C LYS A 86 1.92 24.33 -5.40
N LEU A 87 0.87 25.03 -4.97
CA LEU A 87 -0.25 24.40 -4.25
C LEU A 87 -1.06 23.44 -5.13
N SER A 88 -1.24 23.74 -6.42
CA SER A 88 -1.98 22.84 -7.33
C SER A 88 -1.35 21.45 -7.47
N LYS A 89 -0.03 21.34 -7.25
CA LYS A 89 0.70 20.07 -7.24
C LYS A 89 0.46 19.20 -5.99
N LEU A 90 -0.15 19.74 -4.92
CA LEU A 90 -0.54 18.95 -3.74
C LEU A 90 -1.64 17.92 -4.07
N ARG A 91 -2.47 18.17 -5.09
CA ARG A 91 -3.59 17.32 -5.54
C ARG A 91 -4.59 16.93 -4.44
N ASN A 92 -4.56 17.62 -3.30
CA ASN A 92 -5.49 17.45 -2.19
C ASN A 92 -6.22 18.78 -1.95
N ILE A 93 -7.45 18.87 -2.45
CA ILE A 93 -8.27 20.09 -2.38
C ILE A 93 -8.50 20.51 -0.93
N LEU A 94 -8.77 19.57 -0.02
CA LEU A 94 -9.00 19.88 1.39
C LEU A 94 -7.77 20.51 2.06
N LEU A 95 -6.56 20.02 1.73
CA LEU A 95 -5.33 20.62 2.24
C LEU A 95 -5.09 22.01 1.65
N ILE A 96 -5.35 22.19 0.35
CA ILE A 96 -5.25 23.49 -0.31
C ILE A 96 -6.21 24.50 0.34
N ASP A 97 -7.47 24.13 0.52
CA ASP A 97 -8.47 24.98 1.19
C ASP A 97 -8.03 25.31 2.62
N GLN A 98 -7.44 24.36 3.33
CA GLN A 98 -6.94 24.59 4.67
C GLN A 98 -5.75 25.56 4.71
N ILE A 99 -4.84 25.49 3.73
CA ILE A 99 -3.73 26.44 3.57
C ILE A 99 -4.28 27.84 3.30
N LEU A 100 -5.19 27.99 2.34
CA LEU A 100 -5.79 29.27 1.97
C LEU A 100 -6.58 29.89 3.13
N ASN A 101 -7.41 29.10 3.82
CA ASN A 101 -8.14 29.57 5.00
C ASN A 101 -7.21 30.00 6.15
N THR A 102 -6.04 29.38 6.27
CA THR A 102 -5.04 29.76 7.30
C THR A 102 -4.33 31.05 6.89
N GLU A 103 -4.06 31.22 5.59
CA GLU A 103 -3.51 32.46 5.05
C GLU A 103 -4.48 33.64 5.22
N ASP A 104 -5.77 33.44 4.99
CA ASP A 104 -6.77 34.49 5.20
C ASP A 104 -6.77 34.96 6.67
N CYS A 105 -6.63 34.02 7.62
CA CYS A 105 -6.46 34.36 9.04
C CYS A 105 -5.14 35.10 9.32
N PHE A 106 -4.07 34.81 8.57
CA PHE A 106 -2.80 35.51 8.67
C PHE A 106 -2.92 36.96 8.15
N ARG A 107 -3.61 37.16 7.02
CA ARG A 107 -3.90 38.49 6.46
C ARG A 107 -4.78 39.31 7.41
N GLU A 108 -5.83 38.70 7.99
CA GLU A 108 -6.65 39.33 9.04
C GLU A 108 -5.81 39.81 10.23
N TYR A 109 -4.84 39.00 10.68
CA TYR A 109 -3.93 39.36 11.75
C TYR A 109 -2.99 40.52 11.38
N ILE A 110 -2.45 40.54 10.15
CA ILE A 110 -1.60 41.66 9.68
C ILE A 110 -2.39 42.97 9.67
N LEU A 111 -3.63 42.94 9.17
CA LEU A 111 -4.51 44.11 9.08
C LEU A 111 -4.95 44.61 10.46
N ASN A 112 -5.25 43.69 11.38
CA ASN A 112 -5.68 44.01 12.73
C ASN A 112 -4.93 43.11 13.73
N LYS A 113 -3.82 43.64 14.28
CA LYS A 113 -2.92 42.99 15.23
C LYS A 113 -3.52 42.87 16.64
N ASN A 114 -4.77 42.42 16.73
CA ASN A 114 -5.43 42.15 18.00
C ASN A 114 -5.04 40.75 18.55
N SER A 115 -5.27 40.55 19.84
CA SER A 115 -4.94 39.28 20.50
C SER A 115 -5.84 38.13 20.06
N GLU A 116 -7.06 38.41 19.59
CA GLU A 116 -8.04 37.43 19.12
C GLU A 116 -7.67 36.82 17.77
N ASN A 117 -7.36 37.64 16.76
CA ASN A 117 -6.88 37.21 15.45
C ASN A 117 -5.57 36.43 15.58
N ARG A 118 -4.70 36.84 16.51
CA ARG A 118 -3.47 36.10 16.82
C ARG A 118 -3.77 34.69 17.34
N LYS A 119 -4.69 34.55 18.29
CA LYS A 119 -5.12 33.23 18.81
C LYS A 119 -5.76 32.38 17.70
N LYS A 120 -6.60 32.98 16.86
CA LYS A 120 -7.24 32.33 15.70
C LYS A 120 -6.20 31.83 14.70
N LEU A 121 -5.20 32.64 14.37
CA LEU A 121 -4.08 32.29 13.50
C LEU A 121 -3.30 31.09 14.06
N PHE A 122 -2.84 31.15 15.32
CA PHE A 122 -2.08 30.04 15.91
C PHE A 122 -2.90 28.76 16.01
N TYR A 123 -4.20 28.85 16.28
CA TYR A 123 -5.09 27.70 16.23
C TYR A 123 -5.13 27.09 14.82
N LYS A 124 -5.31 27.91 13.78
CA LYS A 124 -5.35 27.46 12.38
C LYS A 124 -4.00 26.90 11.92
N MET A 125 -2.89 27.52 12.29
CA MET A 125 -1.52 27.01 12.04
C MET A 125 -1.32 25.62 12.67
N ARG A 126 -1.81 25.41 13.90
CA ARG A 126 -1.75 24.09 14.55
C ARG A 126 -2.60 23.05 13.82
N MET A 127 -3.79 23.42 13.34
CA MET A 127 -4.61 22.54 12.52
C MET A 127 -3.91 22.21 11.20
N LEU A 128 -3.24 23.21 10.58
CA LEU A 128 -2.47 23.04 9.35
C LEU A 128 -1.28 22.09 9.54
N ASP A 129 -0.50 22.23 10.62
CA ASP A 129 0.55 21.29 11.02
C ASP A 129 0.02 19.84 11.06
N GLN A 130 -1.13 19.63 11.71
CA GLN A 130 -1.74 18.29 11.79
C GLN A 130 -2.17 17.75 10.42
N ALA A 131 -2.77 18.59 9.57
CA ALA A 131 -3.22 18.19 8.25
C ALA A 131 -2.06 17.87 7.31
N VAL A 132 -1.02 18.72 7.28
CA VAL A 132 0.20 18.49 6.49
C VAL A 132 0.92 17.24 6.98
N ASN A 133 1.11 17.06 8.28
CA ASN A 133 1.73 15.86 8.83
C ASN A 133 0.94 14.58 8.50
N LYS A 134 -0.40 14.64 8.54
CA LYS A 134 -1.26 13.52 8.14
C LYS A 134 -1.06 13.17 6.66
N GLU A 135 -1.07 14.18 5.78
CA GLU A 135 -0.92 13.99 4.35
C GLU A 135 0.48 13.50 3.97
N TYR A 136 1.52 14.14 4.52
CA TYR A 136 2.92 13.74 4.40
C TYR A 136 3.10 12.27 4.77
N ARG A 137 2.61 11.84 5.95
CA ARG A 137 2.70 10.44 6.38
C ARG A 137 1.89 9.51 5.49
N SER A 138 0.73 9.94 5.00
CA SER A 138 -0.12 9.15 4.11
C SER A 138 0.58 8.85 2.79
N ILE A 139 1.14 9.88 2.16
CA ILE A 139 1.87 9.74 0.89
C ILE A 139 3.18 9.00 1.10
N PHE A 140 3.94 9.32 2.15
CA PHE A 140 5.18 8.61 2.48
C PHE A 140 4.96 7.10 2.67
N VAL A 141 3.92 6.70 3.42
CA VAL A 141 3.57 5.29 3.62
C VAL A 141 3.09 4.65 2.31
N THR A 142 2.32 5.37 1.51
CA THR A 142 1.83 4.87 0.21
C THR A 142 2.97 4.62 -0.76
N LEU A 143 3.88 5.59 -0.92
CA LEU A 143 5.07 5.47 -1.78
C LEU A 143 5.98 4.34 -1.33
N ASN A 144 6.21 4.25 -0.01
CA ASN A 144 7.06 3.23 0.58
C ASN A 144 6.31 1.93 0.90
N LYS A 145 5.08 1.72 0.44
CA LYS A 145 4.30 0.52 0.78
C LYS A 145 5.00 -0.76 0.32
N ASN A 146 5.49 -0.76 -0.92
CA ASN A 146 6.26 -1.87 -1.47
C ASN A 146 7.59 -2.02 -0.74
N TYR A 147 8.28 -0.91 -0.45
CA TYR A 147 9.52 -0.93 0.32
C TYR A 147 9.33 -1.53 1.72
N ASN A 148 8.27 -1.15 2.44
CA ASN A 148 7.93 -1.72 3.74
C ASN A 148 7.64 -3.21 3.61
N TRP A 149 6.88 -3.63 2.59
CA TRP A 149 6.64 -5.05 2.33
C TRP A 149 7.97 -5.81 2.09
N TYR A 150 8.87 -5.29 1.25
CA TYR A 150 10.19 -5.89 1.01
C TYR A 150 11.08 -5.88 2.25
N LYS A 151 11.17 -4.76 2.97
CA LYS A 151 11.95 -4.63 4.20
C LYS A 151 11.52 -5.69 5.21
N VAL A 152 10.22 -5.90 5.33
CA VAL A 152 9.70 -6.90 6.23
C VAL A 152 9.94 -8.30 5.69
N LEU A 153 9.76 -8.54 4.38
CA LEU A 153 10.11 -9.81 3.73
C LEU A 153 11.58 -10.20 3.97
N PHE A 154 12.51 -9.24 3.90
CA PHE A 154 13.94 -9.43 4.15
C PHE A 154 14.30 -9.57 5.62
N ARG A 155 13.55 -8.92 6.52
CA ARG A 155 13.75 -9.07 7.98
C ARG A 155 13.20 -10.39 8.51
N THR A 156 12.22 -10.96 7.83
CA THR A 156 11.54 -12.19 8.23
C THR A 156 12.35 -13.41 7.79
N ASN A 157 12.28 -14.49 8.56
CA ASN A 157 12.81 -15.82 8.23
C ASN A 157 12.48 -16.22 6.78
N TYR A 158 13.43 -16.84 6.05
CA TYR A 158 13.24 -17.27 4.65
C TYR A 158 11.96 -18.09 4.43
N ILE A 159 11.65 -19.01 5.35
CA ILE A 159 10.42 -19.84 5.27
C ILE A 159 9.16 -18.97 5.42
N LEU A 160 9.15 -18.06 6.40
CA LEU A 160 8.02 -17.17 6.62
C LEU A 160 7.85 -16.18 5.46
N SER A 161 8.95 -15.67 4.93
CA SER A 161 9.00 -14.87 3.71
C SER A 161 8.35 -15.60 2.52
N ALA A 162 8.73 -16.85 2.28
CA ALA A 162 8.10 -17.69 1.26
C ALA A 162 6.60 -17.91 1.53
N VAL A 163 6.20 -18.15 2.78
CA VAL A 163 4.78 -18.26 3.17
C VAL A 163 4.03 -16.96 2.87
N PHE A 164 4.59 -15.78 3.14
CA PHE A 164 3.92 -14.51 2.84
C PHE A 164 3.77 -14.26 1.34
N VAL A 165 4.80 -14.57 0.55
CA VAL A 165 4.72 -14.49 -0.91
C VAL A 165 3.64 -15.43 -1.42
N PHE A 166 3.60 -16.66 -0.90
CA PHE A 166 2.58 -17.65 -1.26
C PHE A 166 1.17 -17.20 -0.86
N VAL A 167 0.97 -16.69 0.35
CA VAL A 167 -0.32 -16.17 0.83
C VAL A 167 -0.83 -15.04 -0.05
N ARG A 168 0.04 -14.11 -0.46
CA ARG A 168 -0.32 -13.02 -1.37
C ARG A 168 -0.68 -13.55 -2.75
N TRP A 169 0.15 -14.41 -3.32
CA TRP A 169 -0.10 -15.03 -4.61
C TRP A 169 -1.40 -15.84 -4.62
N PHE A 170 -1.67 -16.59 -3.56
CA PHE A 170 -2.89 -17.36 -3.38
C PHE A 170 -4.13 -16.47 -3.31
N LYS A 171 -4.07 -15.35 -2.55
CA LYS A 171 -5.15 -14.35 -2.51
C LYS A 171 -5.43 -13.74 -3.88
N GLU A 172 -4.40 -13.33 -4.60
CA GLU A 172 -4.52 -12.74 -5.93
C GLU A 172 -5.10 -13.76 -6.94
N THR A 173 -4.70 -15.03 -6.81
CA THR A 173 -5.20 -16.15 -7.62
C THR A 173 -6.68 -16.44 -7.34
N LEU A 174 -7.09 -16.50 -6.07
CA LEU A 174 -8.49 -16.69 -5.70
C LEU A 174 -9.38 -15.53 -6.17
N ALA A 175 -8.90 -14.29 -6.04
CA ALA A 175 -9.62 -13.11 -6.55
C ALA A 175 -9.78 -13.17 -8.07
N PHE A 176 -8.76 -13.65 -8.78
CA PHE A 176 -8.85 -13.91 -10.21
C PHE A 176 -9.90 -14.96 -10.55
N PHE A 177 -9.95 -16.10 -9.85
CA PHE A 177 -10.97 -17.13 -10.07
C PHE A 177 -12.39 -16.63 -9.83
N VAL A 178 -12.62 -15.85 -8.76
CA VAL A 178 -13.94 -15.23 -8.51
C VAL A 178 -14.31 -14.27 -9.64
N GLY A 179 -13.37 -13.42 -10.08
CA GLY A 179 -13.61 -12.49 -11.18
C GLY A 179 -13.88 -13.19 -12.52
N ALA A 180 -13.08 -14.21 -12.85
CA ALA A 180 -13.25 -15.00 -14.07
C ALA A 180 -14.56 -15.78 -14.07
N SER A 181 -14.93 -16.37 -12.93
CA SER A 181 -16.19 -17.10 -12.77
C SER A 181 -17.40 -16.16 -12.81
N ALA A 182 -17.30 -14.97 -12.20
CA ALA A 182 -18.30 -13.91 -12.32
C ALA A 182 -18.52 -13.49 -13.77
N PHE A 183 -17.43 -13.29 -14.53
CA PHE A 183 -17.50 -12.95 -15.95
C PHE A 183 -18.08 -14.08 -16.79
N ALA A 184 -17.73 -15.34 -16.50
CA ALA A 184 -18.24 -16.51 -17.19
C ALA A 184 -19.76 -16.70 -17.03
N PHE A 185 -20.38 -16.16 -15.97
CA PHE A 185 -21.84 -16.20 -15.86
C PHE A 185 -22.55 -15.44 -16.98
N ILE A 186 -21.95 -14.42 -17.58
CA ILE A 186 -22.61 -13.63 -18.63
C ILE A 186 -22.98 -14.50 -19.85
N PRO A 187 -22.03 -15.20 -20.51
CA PRO A 187 -22.37 -16.09 -21.63
C PRO A 187 -23.17 -17.32 -21.18
N LEU A 188 -22.94 -17.84 -19.97
CA LEU A 188 -23.66 -19.02 -19.48
C LEU A 188 -25.14 -18.73 -19.20
N LEU A 189 -25.47 -17.56 -18.67
CA LEU A 189 -26.86 -17.13 -18.50
C LEU A 189 -27.50 -16.80 -19.84
N TYR A 190 -26.76 -16.19 -20.76
CA TYR A 190 -27.23 -15.96 -22.13
C TYR A 190 -27.63 -17.28 -22.81
N ASP A 191 -26.77 -18.30 -22.77
CA ASP A 191 -27.06 -19.63 -23.33
C ASP A 191 -28.25 -20.32 -22.64
N LYS A 192 -28.39 -20.17 -21.32
CA LYS A 192 -29.51 -20.77 -20.58
C LYS A 192 -30.88 -20.15 -20.92
N TYR A 193 -30.94 -18.82 -21.07
CA TYR A 193 -32.21 -18.11 -21.25
C TYR A 193 -32.59 -17.85 -22.71
N LEU A 194 -31.60 -17.74 -23.61
CA LEU A 194 -31.80 -17.39 -25.02
C LEU A 194 -31.20 -18.41 -25.99
N GLY A 195 -30.37 -19.35 -25.52
CA GLY A 195 -29.65 -20.31 -26.35
C GLY A 195 -30.23 -21.73 -26.33
N GLU A 196 -29.53 -22.63 -27.01
CA GLU A 196 -29.89 -24.05 -27.16
C GLU A 196 -29.45 -24.91 -25.95
N GLN A 197 -29.02 -24.29 -24.85
CA GLN A 197 -28.52 -24.95 -23.63
C GLN A 197 -27.25 -25.80 -23.83
N VAL A 198 -26.42 -25.45 -24.83
CA VAL A 198 -25.18 -26.18 -25.15
C VAL A 198 -24.20 -26.17 -23.96
N LEU A 199 -24.23 -25.10 -23.15
CA LEU A 199 -23.34 -24.88 -22.02
C LEU A 199 -23.99 -25.22 -20.67
N GLY A 200 -25.12 -25.92 -20.65
CA GLY A 200 -25.84 -26.25 -19.41
C GLY A 200 -24.96 -26.91 -18.33
N ASN A 201 -24.10 -27.85 -18.73
CA ASN A 201 -23.15 -28.50 -17.82
C ASN A 201 -22.09 -27.53 -17.26
N TRP A 202 -21.64 -26.56 -18.07
CA TRP A 202 -20.66 -25.55 -17.66
C TRP A 202 -21.23 -24.57 -16.64
N LEU A 203 -22.55 -24.32 -16.67
CA LEU A 203 -23.19 -23.48 -15.67
C LEU A 203 -23.07 -24.09 -14.27
N GLU A 204 -23.33 -25.39 -14.11
CA GLU A 204 -23.20 -26.05 -12.82
C GLU A 204 -21.75 -26.12 -12.34
N VAL A 205 -20.80 -26.40 -13.24
CA VAL A 205 -19.36 -26.36 -12.92
C VAL A 205 -18.93 -24.95 -12.50
N ASN A 206 -19.35 -23.92 -13.23
CA ASN A 206 -18.99 -22.53 -12.91
C ASN A 206 -19.60 -22.08 -11.58
N LYS A 207 -20.84 -22.46 -11.26
CA LYS A 207 -21.44 -22.21 -9.93
C LYS A 207 -20.62 -22.84 -8.81
N LEU A 208 -20.14 -24.07 -8.99
CA LEU A 208 -19.33 -24.76 -7.99
C LEU A 208 -17.97 -24.05 -7.81
N ILE A 209 -17.29 -23.69 -8.91
CA ILE A 209 -16.04 -22.93 -8.86
C ILE A 209 -16.27 -21.56 -8.19
N PHE A 210 -17.32 -20.85 -8.54
CA PHE A 210 -17.70 -19.58 -7.94
C PHE A 210 -17.94 -19.72 -6.43
N GLY A 211 -18.77 -20.71 -6.04
CA GLY A 211 -19.12 -20.95 -4.65
C GLY A 211 -17.88 -21.30 -3.81
N LEU A 212 -17.03 -22.20 -4.31
CA LEU A 212 -15.79 -22.58 -3.64
C LEU A 212 -14.80 -21.42 -3.54
N SER A 213 -14.60 -20.66 -4.61
CA SER A 213 -13.66 -19.53 -4.62
C SER A 213 -14.13 -18.36 -3.76
N CYS A 214 -15.43 -18.04 -3.77
CA CYS A 214 -16.04 -17.07 -2.86
C CYS A 214 -15.93 -17.53 -1.40
N SER A 215 -16.20 -18.80 -1.10
CA SER A 215 -16.06 -19.35 0.25
C SER A 215 -14.61 -19.31 0.73
N ALA A 216 -13.66 -19.69 -0.13
CA ALA A 216 -12.24 -19.63 0.17
C ALA A 216 -11.77 -18.18 0.41
N LEU A 217 -12.20 -17.22 -0.43
CA LEU A 217 -11.91 -15.80 -0.21
C LEU A 217 -12.53 -15.27 1.06
N TYR A 218 -13.75 -15.69 1.39
CA TYR A 218 -14.44 -15.25 2.60
C TYR A 218 -13.74 -15.79 3.87
N ILE A 219 -13.40 -17.09 3.89
CA ILE A 219 -12.60 -17.69 4.96
C ILE A 219 -11.25 -16.99 5.08
N PHE A 220 -10.59 -16.73 3.95
CA PHE A 220 -9.34 -15.97 3.93
C PHE A 220 -9.52 -14.57 4.53
N TRP A 221 -10.58 -13.86 4.16
CA TRP A 221 -10.91 -12.54 4.71
C TRP A 221 -11.22 -12.59 6.20
N ILE A 222 -11.92 -13.61 6.68
CA ILE A 222 -12.17 -13.83 8.12
C ILE A 222 -10.85 -14.05 8.85
N ILE A 223 -10.00 -14.97 8.38
CA ILE A 223 -8.70 -15.24 8.98
C ILE A 223 -7.86 -13.96 9.00
N HIS A 224 -7.83 -13.24 7.89
CA HIS A 224 -7.10 -11.99 7.76
C HIS A 224 -7.66 -10.92 8.70
N TYR A 225 -8.98 -10.77 8.78
CA TYR A 225 -9.65 -9.86 9.70
C TYR A 225 -9.35 -10.23 11.15
N PHE A 226 -9.45 -11.49 11.55
CA PHE A 226 -9.15 -11.92 12.92
C PHE A 226 -7.67 -11.74 13.28
N LEU A 227 -6.74 -12.07 12.37
CA LEU A 227 -5.31 -11.85 12.59
C LEU A 227 -4.96 -10.34 12.68
N LEU A 228 -5.74 -9.46 12.04
CA LEU A 228 -5.48 -8.01 12.00
C LEU A 228 -6.37 -7.14 12.91
N LYS A 229 -7.51 -7.66 13.39
CA LYS A 229 -8.47 -6.90 14.21
C LYS A 229 -7.87 -6.52 15.57
N ASP A 230 -7.10 -7.42 16.17
CA ASP A 230 -6.42 -7.17 17.44
C ASP A 230 -5.25 -6.16 17.32
N THR A 231 -4.96 -5.70 16.11
CA THR A 231 -3.69 -5.00 15.81
C THR A 231 -3.88 -3.80 14.88
N MET A 232 -5.10 -3.25 14.82
CA MET A 232 -5.44 -1.99 14.11
C MET A 232 -4.57 -0.77 14.52
N GLN A 233 -3.68 -0.90 15.52
CA GLN A 233 -2.57 0.02 15.74
C GLN A 233 -1.37 -0.30 14.84
N ARG A 234 -1.49 -0.05 13.52
CA ARG A 234 -0.39 0.17 12.54
C ARG A 234 0.91 -0.63 12.75
N LYS A 235 0.84 -1.89 13.14
CA LYS A 235 1.99 -2.80 13.08
C LYS A 235 1.79 -3.64 11.83
N ASP A 236 2.71 -3.52 10.88
CA ASP A 236 2.66 -4.20 9.59
C ASP A 236 2.25 -5.67 9.77
N GLU A 237 1.33 -6.15 8.92
CA GLU A 237 0.68 -7.47 8.92
C GLU A 237 1.62 -8.63 9.29
N ILE A 238 2.89 -8.51 8.91
CA ILE A 238 3.93 -9.51 9.10
C ILE A 238 4.58 -9.46 10.50
N SER A 239 4.76 -8.29 11.10
CA SER A 239 5.32 -8.18 12.47
C SER A 239 4.44 -8.88 13.51
N LEU A 240 3.14 -8.91 13.22
CA LEU A 240 2.11 -9.52 14.05
C LEU A 240 2.07 -11.02 13.84
N PHE A 241 2.13 -11.48 12.60
CA PHE A 241 2.27 -12.90 12.32
C PHE A 241 3.56 -13.45 12.94
N GLN A 242 4.66 -12.70 12.89
CA GLN A 242 5.91 -13.08 13.55
C GLN A 242 5.74 -13.20 15.07
N GLU A 243 5.09 -12.22 15.72
CA GLU A 243 4.82 -12.29 17.17
C GLU A 243 3.89 -13.46 17.53
N TRP A 244 2.82 -13.68 16.75
CA TRP A 244 1.92 -14.81 16.93
C TRP A 244 2.67 -16.14 16.74
N PHE A 245 3.45 -16.25 15.67
CA PHE A 245 4.25 -17.43 15.36
C PHE A 245 5.21 -17.73 16.51
N ASP A 246 5.98 -16.74 16.98
CA ASP A 246 6.90 -16.87 18.12
C ASP A 246 6.20 -17.32 19.42
N LYS A 247 4.92 -17.00 19.60
CA LYS A 247 4.12 -17.50 20.74
C LYS A 247 3.68 -18.96 20.59
N THR A 248 3.55 -19.48 19.37
CA THR A 248 3.14 -20.87 19.14
C THR A 248 4.24 -21.88 19.51
N LYS A 249 3.84 -23.11 19.88
CA LYS A 249 4.79 -24.23 20.09
C LYS A 249 5.67 -24.45 18.85
N LEU A 250 5.09 -24.29 17.66
CA LEU A 250 5.78 -24.44 16.38
C LEU A 250 6.84 -23.34 16.19
N GLY A 251 6.51 -22.08 16.47
CA GLY A 251 7.48 -20.98 16.41
C GLY A 251 8.61 -21.14 17.41
N LYS A 252 8.32 -21.53 18.66
CA LYS A 252 9.37 -21.83 19.65
C LYS A 252 10.28 -22.97 19.20
N TRP A 253 9.71 -24.05 18.66
CA TRP A 253 10.47 -25.20 18.18
C TRP A 253 11.34 -24.84 16.96
N THR A 254 10.78 -24.13 15.98
CA THR A 254 11.53 -23.69 14.79
C THR A 254 12.63 -22.70 15.16
N ASN A 255 12.36 -21.73 16.05
CA ASN A 255 13.34 -20.78 16.55
C ASN A 255 14.50 -21.47 17.28
N LYS A 256 14.19 -22.44 18.15
CA LYS A 256 15.22 -23.19 18.88
C LYS A 256 16.05 -24.13 17.99
N ASN A 257 15.40 -24.95 17.17
CA ASN A 257 16.06 -26.07 16.48
C ASN A 257 16.64 -25.71 15.11
N VAL A 258 16.02 -24.77 14.40
CA VAL A 258 16.46 -24.36 13.07
C VAL A 258 17.31 -23.10 13.19
N TRP A 259 16.79 -22.07 13.85
CA TRP A 259 17.44 -20.76 13.90
C TRP A 259 18.58 -20.68 14.91
N GLY A 260 18.45 -21.32 16.07
CA GLY A 260 19.58 -21.47 17.01
C GLY A 260 20.79 -22.14 16.35
N LYS A 261 20.56 -23.16 15.50
CA LYS A 261 21.62 -23.83 14.75
C LYS A 261 22.20 -22.95 13.64
N ILE A 262 21.36 -22.28 12.84
CA ILE A 262 21.82 -21.38 11.76
C ILE A 262 22.57 -20.17 12.32
N GLY A 263 22.08 -19.58 13.41
CA GLY A 263 22.73 -18.47 14.11
C GLY A 263 24.12 -18.85 14.59
N ASN A 264 24.23 -19.99 15.29
CA ASN A 264 25.52 -20.53 15.72
C ASN A 264 26.45 -20.80 14.54
N TRP A 265 25.92 -21.32 13.44
CA TRP A 265 26.71 -21.59 12.23
C TRP A 265 27.24 -20.32 11.55
N ASN A 266 26.44 -19.24 11.53
CA ASN A 266 26.87 -17.94 11.02
C ASN A 266 27.91 -17.28 11.92
N VAL A 267 27.77 -17.40 13.24
CA VAL A 267 28.78 -16.93 14.22
C VAL A 267 30.08 -17.71 14.05
N GLU A 268 30.00 -19.03 13.91
CA GLU A 268 31.17 -19.90 13.72
C GLU A 268 31.88 -19.65 12.37
N ARG A 269 31.13 -19.35 11.31
CA ARG A 269 31.72 -18.89 10.03
C ARG A 269 32.42 -17.53 10.14
N ARG A 270 31.89 -16.61 10.95
CA ARG A 270 32.55 -15.32 11.19
C ARG A 270 33.81 -15.53 12.03
N ALA A 271 33.76 -16.34 13.08
CA ALA A 271 34.91 -16.67 13.91
C ALA A 271 36.02 -17.42 13.14
N ARG A 272 35.66 -18.25 12.16
CA ARG A 272 36.63 -18.89 11.25
C ARG A 272 37.28 -17.90 10.29
N ARG A 273 36.52 -16.93 9.78
CA ARG A 273 37.09 -15.87 8.93
C ARG A 273 38.08 -14.99 9.70
N VAL A 274 37.70 -14.55 10.90
CA VAL A 274 38.58 -13.72 11.74
C VAL A 274 39.88 -14.47 12.11
N ARG A 275 39.83 -15.76 12.45
CA ARG A 275 41.05 -16.55 12.73
C ARG A 275 41.93 -16.72 11.50
N ASN A 276 41.35 -17.01 10.34
CA ASN A 276 42.13 -17.12 9.11
C ASN A 276 42.77 -15.80 8.68
N ASP A 277 42.21 -14.66 9.10
CA ASP A 277 42.79 -13.34 8.87
C ASP A 277 43.90 -12.99 9.90
N GLU A 278 43.98 -13.68 11.05
CA GLU A 278 45.05 -13.52 12.06
C GLU A 278 46.27 -14.42 11.80
N ASP A 279 46.10 -15.53 11.09
CA ASP A 279 47.18 -16.47 10.73
C ASP A 279 47.95 -16.09 9.44
N VAL A 280 47.58 -14.97 8.79
CA VAL A 280 48.21 -14.42 7.56
C VAL A 280 48.98 -13.16 7.89
#